data_AF-A0A803PIF6-F1
#
_entry.id   AF-A0A803PIF6-F1
#
_cell.length_a   1.000
_cell.length_b   1.000
_cell.length_c   1.000
_cell.angle_alpha   90.00
_cell.angle_beta   90.00
_cell.angle_gamma   90.00
#
_symmetry.space_group_name_H-M   'P 1'
#
loop_
_entity.id
_entity.type
_entity.pdbx_description
1 polymer ?
#
loop_
_entity_poly.entity_id
_entity_poly.type
_entity_poly.pdbx_seq_one_letter_code
_entity_poly.pdbx_strand_id
1 'polypeptide(L)'
;MALKQVDVVISTLPVPQHLDQLKILKAIKEAKEAGNIKGKQRFVPSEYGNEVDRVSGLPPFEALLENKRKIRRATEAAGISYTYVSANAFAAYFIEYLLHPHDQSAPNEHQVKVYGSGHTKGKYFYSILFFFVLG
;
A
#
# COMPACT_ATOMS: atom_id res chain seq x y z
N MET A 1 25.95 -3.48 3.00
CA MET A 1 24.55 -3.53 3.44
C MET A 1 23.75 -2.55 2.61
N ALA A 2 22.69 -3.01 1.93
CA ALA A 2 21.91 -2.20 0.97
C ALA A 2 21.35 -0.91 1.59
N LEU A 3 20.89 -0.96 2.84
CA LEU A 3 20.32 0.18 3.55
C LEU A 3 21.30 1.35 3.80
N LYS A 4 22.62 1.14 3.66
CA LYS A 4 23.62 2.23 3.76
C LYS A 4 23.67 3.12 2.53
N GLN A 5 23.18 2.63 1.39
CA GLN A 5 23.35 3.23 0.08
C GLN A 5 22.11 3.99 -0.38
N VAL A 6 21.06 4.05 0.45
CA VAL A 6 19.76 4.59 0.07
C VAL A 6 19.19 5.53 1.12
N ASP A 7 18.53 6.59 0.66
CA ASP A 7 17.83 7.55 1.53
C ASP A 7 16.36 7.21 1.74
N VAL A 8 15.78 6.41 0.85
CA VAL A 8 14.36 6.02 0.91
C VAL A 8 14.24 4.51 0.69
N VAL A 9 13.46 3.87 1.55
CA VAL A 9 13.08 2.46 1.45
C VAL A 9 11.59 2.42 1.17
N ILE A 10 11.22 1.92 -0.01
CA ILE A 10 9.82 1.75 -0.42
C ILE A 10 9.51 0.26 -0.42
N SER A 11 8.49 -0.15 0.34
CA SER A 11 7.99 -1.52 0.36
C SER A 11 6.76 -1.62 -0.54
N THR A 12 6.77 -2.61 -1.43
CA THR A 12 5.64 -2.97 -2.30
C THR A 12 5.23 -4.44 -2.09
N LEU A 13 5.49 -4.97 -0.90
CA LEU A 13 5.16 -6.35 -0.55
C LEU A 13 3.64 -6.58 -0.62
N PRO A 14 3.18 -7.72 -1.16
CA PRO A 14 1.76 -8.00 -1.25
C PRO A 14 1.19 -8.48 0.09
N VAL A 15 -0.14 -8.63 0.13
CA VAL A 15 -0.91 -8.99 1.33
C VAL A 15 -0.31 -10.15 2.13
N PRO A 16 0.09 -11.29 1.53
CA PRO A 16 0.62 -12.42 2.29
C PRO A 16 1.90 -12.11 3.05
N GLN A 17 2.67 -11.10 2.62
CA GLN A 17 3.94 -10.69 3.20
C GLN A 17 3.87 -9.33 3.92
N HIS A 18 2.66 -8.78 4.17
CA HIS A 18 2.56 -7.48 4.84
C HIS A 18 3.33 -7.43 6.16
N LEU A 19 3.21 -8.46 7.00
CA LEU A 19 3.89 -8.49 8.30
C LEU A 19 5.41 -8.72 8.19
N ASP A 20 5.92 -9.19 7.05
CA ASP A 20 7.37 -9.26 6.81
C ASP A 20 8.01 -7.88 6.75
N GLN A 21 7.23 -6.81 6.55
CA GLN A 21 7.71 -5.43 6.65
C GLN A 21 8.26 -5.08 8.04
N LEU A 22 7.86 -5.80 9.10
CA LEU A 22 8.46 -5.65 10.43
C LEU A 22 9.96 -6.03 10.43
N LYS A 23 10.38 -6.95 9.56
CA LYS A 23 11.80 -7.32 9.37
C LYS A 23 12.56 -6.18 8.70
N ILE A 24 11.94 -5.49 7.74
CA ILE A 24 12.52 -4.30 7.09
C ILE A 24 12.70 -3.19 8.12
N LEU A 25 11.67 -2.91 8.92
CA LEU A 25 11.73 -1.92 10.01
C LEU A 25 12.84 -2.24 11.01
N LYS A 26 12.96 -3.50 11.43
CA LYS A 26 14.03 -3.96 12.31
C LYS A 26 15.41 -3.67 11.69
N ALA A 27 15.60 -4.03 10.42
CA ALA A 27 16.88 -3.80 9.73
C ALA A 27 17.22 -2.31 9.59
N ILE A 28 16.23 -1.45 9.33
CA ILE A 28 16.42 0.01 9.29
C ILE A 28 16.83 0.53 10.67
N LYS A 29 16.14 0.11 11.73
CA LYS A 29 16.43 0.50 13.10
C LYS A 29 17.86 0.11 13.51
N GLU A 30 18.23 -1.15 13.31
CA GLU A 30 19.57 -1.66 13.62
C GLU A 30 20.66 -0.93 12.82
N ALA A 31 20.40 -0.62 11.54
CA ALA A 31 21.33 0.18 10.75
C ALA A 31 21.50 1.60 11.29
N LYS A 32 20.42 2.24 11.73
CA LYS A 32 20.47 3.58 12.31
C LYS A 32 21.26 3.58 13.62
N GLU A 33 21.01 2.61 14.50
CA GLU A 33 21.70 2.46 15.79
C GLU A 33 23.19 2.17 15.62
N ALA A 34 23.57 1.38 14.62
CA ALA A 34 24.97 1.09 14.29
C ALA A 34 25.71 2.25 13.57
N GLY A 35 25.08 3.43 13.40
CA GLY A 35 25.66 4.58 12.70
C GLY A 35 25.87 4.34 11.19
N ASN A 36 25.21 3.33 10.64
CA ASN A 36 25.35 2.91 9.25
C ASN A 36 24.56 3.82 8.28
N ILE A 37 23.59 4.57 8.80
CA ILE A 37 22.76 5.53 8.07
C ILE A 37 23.13 6.93 8.57
N LYS A 38 23.72 7.76 7.71
CA LYS A 38 24.24 9.09 8.08
C LYS A 38 23.20 10.22 8.04
N GLY A 39 21.97 9.93 7.59
CA GLY A 39 20.93 10.93 7.35
C GLY A 39 19.51 10.47 7.76
N LYS A 40 18.50 11.27 7.38
CA LYS A 40 17.09 10.93 7.61
C LYS A 40 16.60 9.94 6.56
N GLN A 41 16.87 8.65 6.76
CA GLN A 41 16.26 7.62 5.93
C GLN A 41 14.75 7.59 6.13
N ARG A 42 14.00 7.54 5.03
CA ARG A 42 12.54 7.49 5.03
C ARG A 42 12.03 6.10 4.65
N PHE A 43 11.03 5.62 5.37
CA PHE A 43 10.33 4.38 5.06
C PHE A 43 8.93 4.66 4.51
N VAL A 44 8.60 4.03 3.38
CA VAL A 44 7.26 4.06 2.77
C VAL A 44 6.72 2.62 2.80
N PRO A 45 5.87 2.25 3.76
CA PRO A 45 5.32 0.91 3.85
C PRO A 45 4.32 0.63 2.71
N SER A 46 4.10 -0.67 2.46
CA SER A 46 3.11 -1.17 1.50
C SER A 46 1.69 -0.94 2.02
N GLU A 47 1.16 0.24 1.68
CA GLU A 47 -0.17 0.74 2.07
C GLU A 47 -1.12 0.74 0.87
N TYR A 48 -0.81 1.57 -0.13
CA TYR A 48 -1.39 1.75 -1.48
C TYR A 48 -2.85 1.33 -1.69
N GLY A 49 -3.71 1.66 -0.75
CA GLY A 49 -5.16 1.45 -0.82
C GLY A 49 -5.88 2.47 0.04
N ASN A 50 -6.81 2.01 0.87
CA ASN A 50 -7.55 2.86 1.79
C ASN A 50 -6.66 3.43 2.90
N GLU A 51 -7.05 4.59 3.42
CA GLU A 51 -6.45 5.16 4.62
C GLU A 51 -6.88 4.35 5.85
N VAL A 52 -6.02 3.42 6.27
CA VAL A 52 -6.38 2.34 7.22
C VAL A 52 -6.74 2.80 8.62
N ASP A 53 -6.34 4.01 9.03
CA ASP A 53 -6.71 4.58 10.33
C ASP A 53 -8.09 5.26 10.30
N ARG A 54 -8.72 5.38 9.13
CA ARG A 54 -9.99 6.09 8.93
C ARG A 54 -11.11 5.21 8.39
N VAL A 55 -10.84 3.93 8.15
CA VAL A 55 -11.82 2.99 7.59
C VAL A 55 -11.87 1.71 8.40
N SER A 56 -13.03 1.05 8.34
CA SER A 56 -13.22 -0.32 8.78
C SER A 56 -13.89 -1.14 7.67
N GLY A 57 -13.73 -2.45 7.73
CA GLY A 57 -14.29 -3.39 6.77
C GLY A 57 -15.03 -4.55 7.41
N LEU A 58 -15.59 -5.42 6.56
CA LEU A 58 -16.04 -6.73 7.01
C LEU A 58 -14.85 -7.56 7.52
N PRO A 59 -15.06 -8.57 8.38
CA PRO A 59 -13.98 -9.22 9.12
C PRO A 59 -12.77 -9.68 8.29
N PRO A 60 -12.93 -10.25 7.08
CA PRO A 60 -11.77 -10.61 6.25
C PRO A 60 -10.92 -9.42 5.83
N PHE A 61 -11.53 -8.30 5.46
CA PHE A 61 -10.81 -7.10 5.06
C PHE A 61 -10.27 -6.33 6.27
N GLU A 62 -11.01 -6.32 7.38
CA GLU A 62 -10.57 -5.72 8.63
C GLU A 62 -9.26 -6.34 9.15
N ALA A 63 -9.11 -7.66 9.03
CA ALA A 63 -7.85 -8.34 9.38
C ALA A 63 -6.65 -7.82 8.54
N LEU A 64 -6.87 -7.45 7.28
CA LEU A 64 -5.83 -6.88 6.42
C LEU A 64 -5.49 -5.44 6.81
N LEU A 65 -6.52 -4.63 7.13
CA LEU A 65 -6.34 -3.26 7.63
C LEU A 65 -5.57 -3.25 8.94
N GLU A 66 -5.88 -4.19 9.83
CA GLU A 66 -5.22 -4.33 11.13
C GLU A 66 -3.73 -4.66 10.99
N ASN A 67 -3.36 -5.52 10.03
CA ASN A 67 -1.94 -5.78 9.76
C ASN A 67 -1.19 -4.52 9.31
N LYS A 68 -1.83 -3.65 8.49
CA LYS A 68 -1.24 -2.36 8.09
C LYS A 68 -1.11 -1.41 9.28
N ARG A 69 -2.14 -1.30 10.13
CA ARG A 69 -2.08 -0.50 11.37
C ARG A 69 -0.96 -0.95 12.31
N LYS A 70 -0.76 -2.26 12.49
CA LYS A 70 0.38 -2.80 13.26
C LYS A 70 1.73 -2.30 12.71
N ILE A 71 1.89 -2.28 11.40
CA ILE A 71 3.12 -1.79 10.74
C ILE A 71 3.28 -0.29 10.96
N ARG A 72 2.20 0.50 10.88
CA ARG A 72 2.23 1.93 11.21
C ARG A 72 2.68 2.19 12.64
N ARG A 73 2.04 1.53 13.61
CA ARG A 73 2.40 1.66 15.04
C ARG A 73 3.86 1.26 15.29
N ALA A 74 4.32 0.19 14.67
CA ALA A 74 5.73 -0.24 14.77
C ALA A 74 6.71 0.77 14.13
N THR A 75 6.34 1.35 12.99
CA THR A 75 7.13 2.38 12.30
C THR A 75 7.27 3.63 13.16
N GLU A 76 6.17 4.09 13.75
CA GLU A 76 6.13 5.25 14.64
C GLU A 76 6.95 5.01 15.91
N ALA A 77 6.77 3.86 16.56
CA ALA A 77 7.51 3.48 17.77
C ALA A 77 9.02 3.37 17.52
N ALA A 78 9.45 3.05 16.28
CA ALA A 78 10.85 3.01 15.91
C ALA A 78 11.48 4.40 15.70
N GLY A 79 10.71 5.49 15.70
CA GLY A 79 11.22 6.84 15.47
C GLY A 79 11.89 7.03 14.10
N ILE A 80 11.44 6.26 13.10
CA ILE A 80 11.90 6.34 11.70
C ILE A 80 11.05 7.39 10.98
N SER A 81 11.63 8.17 10.07
CA SER A 81 10.83 9.07 9.21
C SER A 81 9.99 8.23 8.24
N TYR A 82 8.70 8.51 8.12
CA TYR A 82 7.81 7.69 7.30
C TYR A 82 6.87 8.52 6.41
N THR A 83 6.27 7.85 5.44
CA THR A 83 5.16 8.39 4.64
C THR A 83 4.19 7.28 4.34
N TYR A 84 2.94 7.41 4.78
CA TYR A 84 1.87 6.48 4.45
C TYR A 84 1.13 6.97 3.21
N VAL A 85 1.05 6.12 2.20
CA VAL A 85 0.46 6.47 0.90
C VAL A 85 -0.88 5.78 0.76
N SER A 86 -1.97 6.56 0.85
CA SER A 86 -3.31 6.09 0.49
C SER A 86 -3.55 6.39 -1.00
N ALA A 87 -3.33 5.38 -1.84
CA ALA A 87 -3.49 5.48 -3.29
C ALA A 87 -4.94 5.23 -3.78
N ASN A 88 -5.87 4.93 -2.87
CA ASN A 88 -7.25 4.54 -3.20
C ASN A 88 -7.31 3.35 -4.17
N ALA A 89 -8.23 3.36 -5.14
CA ALA A 89 -8.44 2.27 -6.07
C ALA A 89 -7.50 2.38 -7.28
N PHE A 90 -6.74 1.32 -7.57
CA PHE A 90 -5.95 1.24 -8.80
C PHE A 90 -6.87 1.20 -10.02
N ALA A 91 -6.80 2.24 -10.85
CA ALA A 91 -7.76 2.45 -11.94
C ALA A 91 -7.81 1.26 -12.90
N ALA A 92 -6.67 0.83 -13.45
CA ALA A 92 -6.62 -0.29 -14.40
C ALA A 92 -7.17 -1.59 -13.78
N TYR A 93 -6.81 -1.90 -12.54
CA TYR A 93 -7.31 -3.09 -11.84
C TYR A 93 -8.82 -3.06 -11.64
N PHE A 94 -9.37 -1.94 -11.16
CA PHE A 94 -10.80 -1.84 -10.88
C PHE A 94 -11.64 -1.66 -12.15
N ILE A 95 -11.13 -1.01 -13.19
CA ILE A 95 -11.80 -0.95 -14.50
C ILE A 95 -11.91 -2.36 -15.08
N GLU A 96 -10.83 -3.14 -15.05
CA GLU A 96 -10.84 -4.53 -15.50
C GLU A 96 -11.80 -5.38 -14.68
N TYR A 97 -11.77 -5.24 -13.35
CA TYR A 97 -12.62 -6.02 -12.43
C TYR A 97 -14.12 -5.69 -12.54
N LEU A 98 -14.47 -4.42 -12.80
CA LEU A 98 -15.87 -3.99 -12.81
C LEU A 98 -16.51 -4.07 -14.20
N LEU A 99 -15.74 -3.81 -15.26
CA LEU A 99 -16.27 -3.64 -16.62
C LEU A 99 -15.87 -4.75 -17.58
N HIS A 100 -14.82 -5.54 -17.27
CA HIS A 100 -14.30 -6.58 -18.15
C HIS A 100 -14.21 -6.16 -19.63
N PRO A 101 -13.59 -5.01 -19.95
CA PRO A 101 -13.68 -4.37 -21.27
C PRO A 101 -13.09 -5.22 -22.42
N HIS A 102 -12.33 -6.27 -22.10
CA HIS A 102 -11.68 -7.16 -23.05
C HIS A 102 -12.38 -8.52 -23.21
N ASP A 103 -13.39 -8.84 -22.40
CA ASP A 103 -14.11 -10.10 -22.49
C ASP A 103 -15.35 -9.99 -23.40
N GLN A 104 -15.12 -10.13 -24.70
CA GLN A 104 -16.16 -10.18 -25.73
C GLN A 104 -16.89 -11.53 -25.78
N SER A 105 -16.45 -12.51 -24.99
CA SER A 105 -17.04 -13.86 -24.94
C SER A 105 -18.02 -14.03 -23.79
N ALA A 106 -18.10 -13.05 -22.89
CA ALA A 106 -18.99 -13.08 -21.75
C ALA A 106 -20.45 -13.13 -22.24
N PRO A 107 -21.26 -14.10 -21.78
CA PRO A 107 -22.66 -14.23 -22.17
C PRO A 107 -23.53 -13.00 -21.81
N ASN A 108 -22.98 -12.07 -21.02
CA ASN A 108 -23.62 -10.85 -20.55
C ASN A 108 -22.79 -9.60 -20.90
N GLU A 109 -22.17 -9.54 -22.08
CA GLU A 109 -21.29 -8.43 -22.52
C GLU A 109 -21.89 -7.01 -22.36
N HIS A 110 -23.21 -6.90 -22.25
CA HIS A 110 -23.93 -5.64 -22.04
C HIS A 110 -24.46 -5.42 -20.61
N GLN A 111 -24.17 -6.33 -19.68
CA GLN A 111 -24.61 -6.22 -18.29
C GLN A 111 -23.43 -5.89 -17.38
N VAL A 112 -23.59 -4.85 -16.56
CA VAL A 112 -22.61 -4.48 -15.55
C VAL A 112 -23.13 -4.85 -14.18
N LYS A 113 -22.32 -5.56 -13.40
CA LYS A 113 -22.65 -5.88 -12.01
C LYS A 113 -22.41 -4.67 -11.12
N VAL A 114 -23.48 -4.14 -10.53
CA VAL A 114 -23.40 -3.05 -9.54
C VAL A 114 -23.41 -3.63 -8.13
N TYR A 115 -22.43 -3.23 -7.32
CA TYR A 115 -22.34 -3.63 -5.91
C TYR A 115 -23.09 -2.60 -5.05
N GLY A 116 -24.11 -3.04 -4.31
CA GLY A 116 -24.98 -2.15 -3.53
C GLY A 116 -25.87 -1.28 -4.43
N SER A 117 -26.08 -0.02 -4.05
CA SER A 117 -26.94 0.91 -4.80
C SER A 117 -26.23 1.65 -5.94
N GLY A 118 -24.91 1.56 -6.04
CA GLY A 118 -24.11 2.30 -7.04
C GLY A 118 -23.92 3.81 -6.76
N HIS A 119 -24.50 4.36 -5.69
CA HIS A 119 -24.41 5.80 -5.36
C HIS A 119 -23.15 6.17 -4.56
N THR A 120 -22.42 5.18 -4.06
CA THR A 120 -21.20 5.40 -3.26
C THR A 120 -20.09 5.95 -4.16
N LYS A 121 -19.50 7.08 -3.76
CA LYS A 121 -18.40 7.73 -4.49
C LYS A 121 -17.07 7.00 -4.21
N GLY A 122 -16.33 6.71 -5.27
CA GLY A 122 -14.95 6.19 -5.22
C GLY A 122 -13.95 7.14 -5.87
N LYS A 123 -12.67 6.99 -5.54
CA LYS A 123 -11.56 7.68 -6.22
C LYS A 123 -10.66 6.65 -6.89
N TYR A 124 -10.49 6.78 -8.20
CA TYR A 124 -9.56 5.97 -8.98
C TYR A 124 -8.26 6.74 -9.18
N PHE A 125 -7.14 6.08 -8.93
CA PHE A 125 -5.83 6.64 -9.15
C PHE A 125 -5.23 6.09 -10.45
N TYR A 126 -4.96 7.01 -11.39
CA TYR A 126 -4.37 6.76 -12.69
C TYR A 126 -2.91 7.21 -12.64
N SER A 127 -1.99 6.38 -12.16
CA SER A 127 -0.58 6.67 -12.40
C SER A 127 0.16 5.40 -12.80
N ILE A 128 0.88 5.50 -13.91
CA ILE A 128 1.87 4.53 -14.40
C ILE A 128 3.21 4.67 -13.64
N LEU A 129 3.36 5.67 -12.76
CA LEU A 129 4.64 6.04 -12.16
C LEU A 129 4.56 6.22 -10.65
N PHE A 130 4.79 5.14 -9.90
CA PHE A 130 5.51 5.22 -8.62
C PHE A 130 7.04 5.04 -8.85
N PHE A 131 7.55 5.42 -10.03
CA PHE A 131 8.96 5.24 -10.37
C PHE A 131 9.88 6.44 -10.05
N PHE A 132 9.37 7.60 -9.65
CA PHE A 132 10.22 8.74 -9.29
C PHE A 132 9.64 9.54 -8.12
N VAL A 133 9.90 9.08 -6.90
CA VAL A 133 10.05 10.01 -5.76
C VAL A 133 11.53 10.04 -5.39
N LEU A 134 12.34 10.48 -6.36
CA LEU A 134 13.68 11.03 -6.18
C LEU A 134 13.82 12.10 -7.27
N GLY A 135 13.57 13.34 -6.87
CA GLY A 135 13.92 14.59 -7.53
C GLY A 135 14.27 15.58 -6.44
#